data_AF-A0A1M5G8N7-F1
#
_entry.id   AF-A0A1M5G8N7-F1
#
_cell.length_a   1.000
_cell.length_b   1.000
_cell.length_c   1.000
_cell.angle_alpha   90.00
_cell.angle_beta   90.00
_cell.angle_gamma   90.00
#
_symmetry.space_group_name_H-M   'P 1'
#
loop_
_entity.id
_entity.type
_entity.pdbx_description
1 polymer ?
#
loop_
_entity_poly.entity_id
_entity_poly.type
_entity_poly.pdbx_seq_one_letter_code
_entity_poly.pdbx_strand_id
1 'polypeptide(L)'
;MVEIRNKISIKQLLIYLFVLNIIFSTNIHVISAQTYGIGVGINKQAPNLNGTFDIEKHLNNSGQTDITKPNGLLTPRLTGDQMEAMLNNLSIANHGLLAYATQISTGTSPTITSTGFWMYDNEIANDWLPLEIQERAKIVIVRASGAADYNSLQTAFDTEAKKKYISNQNQPVEFRCEGNVGSLVADGSIPNIKITGISGQWGATLGTIKITNSIITFDGWLKVVGNMDLIGSYARFSSTMENHNIASTASSRLTLKKTLVDIEADLKFTQMDLYQSLVNVTEPNTTITILPTSSLSGDNGGIKMSYSSFIAQPTTTLYLTGTYTYGNIIFCEDASTMSIPGTIRTDAPCTGAIILARQASNLSVGNIIQEGTNYPRYVLYALTSAQIHHTGYIQASVGRTSDGLEPMGFNSVIGSQIFLRGTGPSVITNANSTPTSNGANAAGGDIKVSSDSSIYTFDNFDYTMKSLMGGQLFTQSKLIQGASTSNHSNIPQGNLYSSNGCAVF
;
A
#
# COMPACT_ATOMS: atom_id res chain seq x y z
N MET A 1 49.98 -81.64 44.46
CA MET A 1 48.64 -81.05 44.26
C MET A 1 47.91 -81.17 45.59
N VAL A 2 48.04 -80.17 46.46
CA VAL A 2 47.31 -80.06 47.73
C VAL A 2 46.69 -78.67 47.77
N GLU A 3 45.38 -78.70 47.94
CA GLU A 3 44.37 -77.66 47.85
C GLU A 3 44.47 -76.72 49.07
N ILE A 4 44.96 -75.47 48.89
CA ILE A 4 44.88 -74.45 49.94
C ILE A 4 43.44 -73.94 49.99
N ARG A 5 42.58 -74.65 50.74
CA ARG A 5 41.25 -74.15 51.13
C ARG A 5 41.41 -73.10 52.22
N ASN A 6 41.66 -71.84 51.83
CA ASN A 6 41.44 -70.72 52.73
C ASN A 6 39.93 -70.54 52.91
N LYS A 7 39.39 -71.16 53.96
CA LYS A 7 38.02 -70.94 54.45
C LYS A 7 37.90 -69.51 54.97
N ILE A 8 37.68 -68.55 54.08
CA ILE A 8 37.06 -67.29 54.48
C ILE A 8 35.66 -67.68 54.95
N SER A 9 35.41 -67.54 56.24
CA SER A 9 34.07 -67.81 56.77
C SER A 9 33.07 -66.85 56.13
N ILE A 10 31.82 -67.27 55.95
CA ILE A 10 30.74 -66.38 55.45
C ILE A 10 30.68 -65.07 56.25
N LYS A 11 31.00 -65.08 57.54
CA LYS A 11 31.14 -63.88 58.37
C LYS A 11 32.25 -62.93 57.90
N GLN A 12 33.42 -63.45 57.55
CA GLN A 12 34.52 -62.62 57.01
C GLN A 12 34.18 -62.06 55.64
N LEU A 13 33.52 -62.84 54.77
CA LEU A 13 33.08 -62.36 53.46
C LEU A 13 32.08 -61.20 53.59
N LEU A 14 31.12 -61.31 54.52
CA LEU A 14 30.14 -60.26 54.81
C LEU A 14 30.80 -59.00 55.39
N ILE A 15 31.81 -59.14 56.25
CA ILE A 15 32.56 -58.00 56.79
C ILE A 15 33.32 -57.27 55.67
N TYR A 16 33.97 -58.00 54.76
CA TYR A 16 34.67 -57.37 53.62
C TYR A 16 33.71 -56.65 52.67
N LEU A 17 32.54 -57.24 52.38
CA LEU A 17 31.50 -56.60 51.57
C LEU A 17 30.90 -55.35 52.23
N PHE A 18 30.78 -55.35 53.55
CA PHE A 18 30.30 -54.19 54.32
C PHE A 18 31.33 -53.05 54.33
N VAL A 19 32.61 -53.37 54.54
CA VAL A 19 33.71 -52.38 54.49
C VAL A 19 33.85 -51.80 53.07
N LEU A 20 33.73 -52.62 52.02
CA LEU A 20 33.78 -52.14 50.64
C LEU A 20 32.60 -51.19 50.32
N ASN A 21 31.39 -51.47 50.84
CA ASN A 21 30.24 -50.58 50.70
C ASN A 21 30.43 -49.24 51.43
N ILE A 22 31.01 -49.25 52.64
CA ILE A 22 31.31 -48.01 53.37
C ILE A 22 32.33 -47.16 52.61
N ILE A 23 33.37 -47.78 52.05
CA ILE A 23 34.39 -47.06 51.27
C ILE A 23 33.79 -46.48 49.98
N PHE A 24 32.94 -47.22 49.27
CA PHE A 24 32.28 -46.71 48.05
C PHE A 24 31.27 -45.60 48.36
N SER A 25 30.46 -45.73 49.41
CA SER A 25 29.45 -44.73 49.78
C SER A 25 30.06 -43.43 50.32
N THR A 26 31.13 -43.51 51.10
CA THR A 26 31.81 -42.32 51.65
C THR A 26 32.60 -41.56 50.59
N ASN A 27 33.28 -42.26 49.66
CA ASN A 27 34.02 -41.59 48.58
C ASN A 27 33.09 -40.99 47.51
N ILE A 28 31.94 -41.61 47.22
CA ILE A 28 30.94 -41.00 46.32
C ILE A 28 30.33 -39.73 46.92
N HIS A 29 30.09 -39.68 48.24
CA HIS A 29 29.62 -38.46 48.89
C HIS A 29 30.66 -37.33 48.87
N VAL A 30 31.93 -37.63 49.15
CA VAL A 30 33.00 -36.61 49.16
C VAL A 30 33.30 -36.07 47.75
N ILE A 31 33.27 -36.93 46.72
CA ILE A 31 33.46 -36.50 45.32
C ILE A 31 32.23 -35.70 44.83
N SER A 32 31.00 -36.11 45.17
CA SER A 32 29.80 -35.32 44.82
C SER A 32 29.76 -33.94 45.48
N ALA A 33 30.32 -33.80 46.70
CA ALA A 33 30.37 -32.54 47.43
C ALA A 33 31.48 -31.59 46.94
N GLN A 34 32.56 -32.11 46.37
CA GLN A 34 33.67 -31.29 45.86
C GLN A 34 33.56 -30.95 44.37
N THR A 35 32.88 -31.75 43.54
CA THR A 35 32.77 -31.48 42.10
C THR A 35 31.58 -30.59 41.72
N TYR A 36 30.54 -30.47 42.57
CA TYR A 36 29.40 -29.54 42.37
C TYR A 36 29.56 -28.21 43.14
N GLY A 37 30.80 -27.75 43.31
CA GLY A 37 31.16 -26.50 43.98
C GLY A 37 30.94 -25.21 43.18
N ILE A 38 30.29 -25.26 42.01
CA ILE A 38 29.81 -24.05 41.30
C ILE A 38 28.29 -24.01 41.45
N GLY A 39 27.86 -23.85 42.70
CA GLY A 39 26.46 -23.72 43.05
C GLY A 39 25.95 -22.35 42.62
N VAL A 40 25.10 -22.34 41.60
CA VAL A 40 24.15 -21.23 41.41
C VAL A 40 23.30 -21.17 42.68
N GLY A 41 23.44 -20.10 43.46
CA GLY A 41 22.77 -19.98 44.75
C GLY A 41 21.27 -19.79 44.59
N ILE A 42 20.49 -20.86 44.74
CA ILE A 42 19.04 -20.79 44.93
C ILE A 42 18.78 -20.68 46.44
N ASN A 43 18.27 -19.53 46.89
CA ASN A 43 17.78 -19.26 48.26
C ASN A 43 18.70 -19.70 49.43
N LYS A 44 19.83 -18.99 49.65
CA LYS A 44 20.58 -19.05 50.92
C LYS A 44 20.35 -17.80 51.76
N GLN A 45 20.29 -17.98 53.08
CA GLN A 45 20.07 -16.93 54.09
C GLN A 45 21.23 -15.91 54.23
N ALA A 46 22.36 -16.19 53.59
CA ALA A 46 23.44 -15.24 53.32
C ALA A 46 23.99 -15.53 51.91
N PRO A 47 23.47 -14.89 50.85
CA PRO A 47 24.02 -15.06 49.52
C PRO A 47 25.39 -14.36 49.46
N ASN A 48 26.40 -15.05 48.91
CA ASN A 48 27.54 -14.33 48.35
C ASN A 48 26.98 -13.40 47.28
N LEU A 49 27.37 -12.13 47.32
CA LEU A 49 26.83 -10.98 46.57
C LEU A 49 26.93 -11.05 45.03
N ASN A 50 27.15 -12.22 44.42
CA ASN A 50 27.60 -12.37 43.02
C ASN A 50 26.58 -13.04 42.09
N GLY A 51 25.29 -12.73 42.23
CA GLY A 51 24.23 -13.15 41.31
C GLY A 51 23.46 -14.39 41.78
N THR A 52 22.26 -14.16 42.31
CA THR A 52 21.33 -15.24 42.68
C THR A 52 20.40 -15.55 41.51
N PHE A 53 20.29 -16.83 41.13
CA PHE A 53 19.11 -17.31 40.40
C PHE A 53 18.02 -17.52 41.45
N ASP A 54 16.99 -16.70 41.38
CA ASP A 54 15.89 -16.76 42.33
C ASP A 54 14.62 -17.24 41.62
N ILE A 55 13.82 -18.06 42.31
CA ILE A 55 12.54 -18.53 41.79
C ILE A 55 11.49 -17.75 42.56
N GLU A 56 10.73 -16.90 41.88
CA GLU A 56 9.65 -16.21 42.57
C GLU A 56 8.60 -17.21 43.06
N LYS A 57 8.30 -17.10 44.35
CA LYS A 57 7.18 -17.78 44.98
C LYS A 57 5.88 -17.31 44.34
N HIS A 58 5.06 -18.22 43.82
CA HIS A 58 3.69 -17.87 43.44
C HIS A 58 2.91 -17.46 44.67
N LEU A 59 2.23 -16.32 44.60
CA LEU A 59 1.24 -15.94 45.59
C LEU A 59 -0.12 -16.33 45.03
N ASN A 60 -0.88 -17.11 45.79
CA ASN A 60 -2.27 -17.40 45.44
C ASN A 60 -3.12 -16.12 45.57
N ASN A 61 -4.39 -16.19 45.17
CA ASN A 61 -5.33 -15.06 45.24
C ASN A 61 -5.58 -14.53 46.67
N SER A 62 -5.05 -15.19 47.71
CA SER A 62 -5.10 -14.76 49.11
C SER A 62 -3.77 -14.23 49.62
N GLY A 63 -2.77 -14.01 48.74
CA GLY A 63 -1.45 -13.52 49.11
C GLY A 63 -0.58 -14.54 49.86
N GLN A 64 -0.97 -15.81 49.91
CA GLN A 64 -0.16 -16.87 50.51
C GLN A 64 0.74 -17.52 49.47
N THR A 65 1.98 -17.85 49.89
CA THR A 65 2.93 -18.58 49.05
C THR A 65 2.39 -19.97 48.69
N ASP A 66 2.14 -20.20 47.40
CA ASP A 66 1.83 -21.49 46.83
C ASP A 66 3.11 -22.08 46.21
N ILE A 67 3.79 -22.92 46.99
CA ILE A 67 5.03 -23.58 46.57
C ILE A 67 4.82 -24.64 45.47
N THR A 68 3.57 -24.93 45.08
CA THR A 68 3.26 -25.93 44.05
C THR A 68 3.30 -25.36 42.63
N LYS A 69 3.40 -24.02 42.50
CA LYS A 69 3.49 -23.32 41.23
C LYS A 69 4.61 -22.28 41.33
N PRO A 70 5.75 -22.42 40.66
CA PRO A 70 6.72 -21.32 40.59
C PRO A 70 6.22 -20.20 39.66
N ASN A 71 6.39 -18.93 40.03
CA ASN A 71 6.02 -17.78 39.17
C ASN A 71 6.99 -17.58 37.99
N GLY A 72 8.20 -18.13 38.08
CA GLY A 72 9.20 -18.07 37.02
C GLY A 72 10.63 -18.04 37.57
N LEU A 73 11.59 -18.10 36.65
CA LEU A 73 13.01 -17.92 36.91
C LEU A 73 13.35 -16.43 36.83
N LEU A 74 13.88 -15.86 37.92
CA LEU A 74 14.37 -14.48 37.89
C LEU A 74 15.70 -14.41 37.14
N THR A 75 15.76 -13.50 36.18
CA THR A 75 17.01 -13.10 35.54
C THR A 75 18.01 -12.59 36.59
N PRO A 76 19.30 -12.97 36.48
CA PRO A 76 20.34 -12.49 37.37
C PRO A 76 20.31 -10.96 37.54
N ARG A 77 20.33 -10.49 38.78
CA ARG A 77 20.40 -9.06 39.13
C ARG A 77 21.81 -8.75 39.60
N LEU A 78 22.49 -7.84 38.90
CA LEU A 78 23.91 -7.50 39.13
C LEU A 78 24.06 -5.97 39.14
N THR A 79 25.13 -5.43 39.73
CA THR A 79 25.49 -4.01 39.51
C THR A 79 26.21 -3.85 38.16
N GLY A 80 26.26 -2.64 37.62
CA GLY A 80 27.01 -2.37 36.39
C GLY A 80 28.48 -2.78 36.50
N ASP A 81 29.14 -2.48 37.63
CA ASP A 81 30.52 -2.91 37.90
C ASP A 81 30.67 -4.44 37.87
N GLN A 82 29.69 -5.18 38.41
CA GLN A 82 29.73 -6.64 38.42
C GLN A 82 29.57 -7.21 37.02
N MET A 83 28.70 -6.62 36.20
CA MET A 83 28.52 -7.04 34.80
C MET A 83 29.77 -6.76 33.96
N GLU A 84 30.41 -5.61 34.14
CA GLU A 84 31.66 -5.29 33.44
C GLU A 84 32.82 -6.18 33.89
N ALA A 85 32.91 -6.48 35.19
CA ALA A 85 33.88 -7.45 35.70
C ALA A 85 33.64 -8.87 35.15
N MET A 86 32.38 -9.23 34.86
CA MET A 86 32.04 -10.50 34.21
C MET A 86 32.58 -10.58 32.78
N LEU A 87 32.73 -9.46 32.06
CA LEU A 87 33.20 -9.45 30.67
C LEU A 87 34.53 -10.20 30.51
N ASN A 88 35.44 -10.07 31.49
CA ASN A 88 36.74 -10.75 31.52
C ASN A 88 36.65 -12.27 31.69
N ASN A 89 35.50 -12.77 32.15
CA ASN A 89 35.22 -14.19 32.40
C ASN A 89 34.24 -14.79 31.38
N LEU A 90 33.67 -13.98 30.50
CA LEU A 90 32.79 -14.46 29.44
C LEU A 90 33.66 -14.94 28.27
N SER A 91 33.49 -16.20 27.89
CA SER A 91 34.16 -16.77 26.74
C SER A 91 33.37 -16.48 25.46
N ILE A 92 34.05 -16.59 24.31
CA ILE A 92 33.47 -16.53 22.95
C ILE A 92 32.32 -17.53 22.69
N ALA A 93 31.98 -18.43 23.62
CA ALA A 93 30.85 -19.35 23.50
C ALA A 93 29.57 -18.86 24.23
N ASN A 94 29.63 -17.74 24.96
CA ASN A 94 28.51 -17.27 25.77
C ASN A 94 27.67 -16.25 24.98
N HIS A 95 26.63 -16.71 24.27
CA HIS A 95 25.67 -15.85 23.59
C HIS A 95 24.39 -15.70 24.43
N GLY A 96 23.78 -14.51 24.46
CA GLY A 96 22.40 -14.34 24.94
C GLY A 96 22.21 -14.39 26.45
N LEU A 97 23.25 -14.08 27.23
CA LEU A 97 23.14 -13.93 28.68
C LEU A 97 22.30 -12.69 29.00
N LEU A 98 21.16 -12.90 29.67
CA LEU A 98 20.27 -11.83 30.11
C LEU A 98 20.52 -11.52 31.59
N ALA A 99 20.79 -10.26 31.90
CA ALA A 99 20.95 -9.76 33.27
C ALA A 99 20.16 -8.48 33.46
N TYR A 100 19.85 -8.14 34.72
CA TYR A 100 19.28 -6.86 35.11
C TYR A 100 20.32 -6.06 35.92
N ALA A 101 20.75 -4.92 35.37
CA ALA A 101 21.61 -3.96 36.02
C ALA A 101 20.83 -3.19 37.09
N THR A 102 21.19 -3.40 38.35
CA THR A 102 20.60 -2.75 39.53
C THR A 102 21.22 -1.39 39.83
N GLN A 103 22.40 -1.10 39.30
CA GLN A 103 23.14 0.17 39.42
C GLN A 103 23.98 0.42 38.16
N ILE A 104 24.27 1.68 37.87
CA ILE A 104 25.20 2.12 36.81
C ILE A 104 26.63 1.68 37.18
N SER A 105 27.47 1.32 36.19
CA SER A 105 28.90 1.09 36.42
C SER A 105 29.63 2.39 36.77
N THR A 106 30.61 2.28 37.68
CA THR A 106 31.51 3.35 38.10
C THR A 106 32.88 3.28 37.43
N GLY A 107 33.05 2.37 36.46
CA GLY A 107 34.27 2.25 35.65
C GLY A 107 34.65 3.55 34.95
N THR A 108 35.92 3.68 34.57
CA THR A 108 36.45 4.86 33.86
C THR A 108 35.91 5.00 32.42
N SER A 109 35.33 3.93 31.86
CA SER A 109 34.65 3.91 30.56
C SER A 109 33.52 2.88 30.63
N PRO A 110 32.41 3.21 31.33
CA PRO A 110 31.38 2.23 31.65
C PRO A 110 30.52 1.91 30.41
N THR A 111 30.38 0.62 30.10
CA THR A 111 29.37 0.13 29.14
C THR A 111 27.98 0.17 29.79
N ILE A 112 27.87 -0.21 31.07
CA ILE A 112 26.58 -0.26 31.79
C ILE A 112 26.25 1.12 32.34
N THR A 113 25.59 1.94 31.51
CA THR A 113 25.33 3.37 31.80
C THR A 113 23.97 3.65 32.46
N SER A 114 23.12 2.64 32.62
CA SER A 114 21.78 2.75 33.21
C SER A 114 21.38 1.48 33.95
N THR A 115 20.41 1.60 34.87
CA THR A 115 19.72 0.44 35.44
C THR A 115 18.72 -0.11 34.43
N GLY A 116 18.54 -1.43 34.36
CA GLY A 116 17.63 -2.05 33.38
C GLY A 116 18.05 -3.44 32.95
N PHE A 117 17.37 -4.02 31.96
CA PHE A 117 17.77 -5.30 31.37
C PHE A 117 18.89 -5.10 30.35
N TRP A 118 19.83 -6.02 30.32
CA TRP A 118 20.98 -6.05 29.41
C TRP A 118 21.21 -7.46 28.91
N MET A 119 21.61 -7.59 27.64
CA MET A 119 21.95 -8.85 27.00
C MET A 119 23.40 -8.79 26.53
N TYR A 120 24.20 -9.78 26.89
CA TYR A 120 25.55 -9.91 26.35
C TYR A 120 25.50 -10.50 24.93
N ASP A 121 26.16 -9.83 23.98
CA ASP A 121 26.25 -10.21 22.58
C ASP A 121 27.72 -10.24 22.14
N ASN A 122 28.23 -11.45 21.91
CA ASN A 122 29.57 -11.75 21.42
C ASN A 122 29.67 -11.99 19.90
N GLU A 123 28.56 -11.93 19.15
CA GLU A 123 28.61 -11.95 17.67
C GLU A 123 28.87 -10.55 17.11
N ILE A 124 28.20 -9.54 17.68
CA ILE A 124 28.19 -8.20 17.09
C ILE A 124 29.17 -7.27 17.81
N ALA A 125 29.07 -7.17 19.13
CA ALA A 125 29.79 -6.14 19.90
C ALA A 125 30.87 -6.71 20.83
N ASN A 126 30.81 -8.00 21.17
CA ASN A 126 31.58 -8.58 22.27
C ASN A 126 31.43 -7.79 23.57
N ASP A 127 30.21 -7.30 23.81
CA ASP A 127 29.90 -6.40 24.92
C ASP A 127 28.47 -6.60 25.43
N TRP A 128 28.17 -5.99 26.58
CA TRP A 128 26.81 -5.85 27.08
C TRP A 128 26.05 -4.83 26.25
N LEU A 129 24.97 -5.29 25.62
CA LEU A 129 24.01 -4.42 24.96
C LEU A 129 22.84 -4.18 25.92
N PRO A 130 22.37 -2.94 26.08
CA PRO A 130 21.15 -2.75 26.82
C PRO A 130 20.05 -3.52 26.10
N LEU A 131 19.29 -4.33 26.84
CA LEU A 131 17.99 -4.80 26.39
C LEU A 131 17.02 -3.64 26.56
N GLU A 132 17.40 -2.49 25.99
CA GLU A 132 16.58 -1.32 25.97
C GLU A 132 15.35 -1.68 25.14
N ILE A 133 14.22 -1.67 25.82
CA ILE A 133 12.95 -1.38 25.19
C ILE A 133 13.07 0.08 24.76
N GLN A 134 13.71 0.33 23.62
CA GLN A 134 13.70 1.67 23.05
C GLN A 134 12.27 1.92 22.60
N GLU A 135 11.51 2.63 23.44
CA GLU A 135 10.19 3.09 23.08
C GLU A 135 10.33 3.91 21.79
N ARG A 136 9.65 3.45 20.74
CA ARG A 136 9.56 4.24 19.50
C ARG A 136 8.92 5.57 19.83
N ALA A 137 9.47 6.65 19.29
CA ALA A 137 8.76 7.91 19.30
C ALA A 137 7.42 7.73 18.57
N LYS A 138 6.31 8.09 19.24
CA LYS A 138 4.97 8.09 18.62
C LYS A 138 4.89 9.11 17.48
N ILE A 139 5.55 10.25 17.68
CA ILE A 139 5.62 11.36 16.73
C ILE A 139 7.09 11.70 16.52
N VAL A 140 7.52 11.70 15.27
CA VAL A 140 8.84 12.09 14.82
C VAL A 140 8.70 13.37 13.99
N ILE A 141 9.34 14.45 14.44
CA ILE A 141 9.38 15.70 13.68
C ILE A 141 10.52 15.60 12.67
N VAL A 142 10.20 15.70 11.39
CA VAL A 142 11.16 15.62 10.29
C VAL A 142 11.28 17.01 9.65
N ARG A 143 12.46 17.61 9.79
CA ARG A 143 12.79 18.89 9.15
C ARG A 143 13.93 18.68 8.18
N ALA A 144 13.87 19.37 7.05
CA ALA A 144 14.97 19.43 6.10
C ALA A 144 16.25 19.96 6.79
N SER A 145 17.40 19.33 6.59
CA SER A 145 18.68 19.88 7.04
C SER A 145 19.19 21.02 6.11
N GLY A 146 18.48 21.28 5.00
CA GLY A 146 18.78 22.30 4.00
C GLY A 146 17.89 22.17 2.75
N ALA A 147 18.00 23.10 1.80
CA ALA A 147 17.12 23.16 0.62
C ALA A 147 17.20 21.92 -0.30
N ALA A 148 18.26 21.12 -0.21
CA ALA A 148 18.53 19.95 -1.04
C ALA A 148 18.61 18.64 -0.24
N ASP A 149 18.08 18.60 0.99
CA ASP A 149 18.07 17.37 1.77
C ASP A 149 17.00 16.39 1.23
N TYR A 150 17.45 15.30 0.63
CA TYR A 150 16.59 14.24 0.11
C TYR A 150 16.54 12.99 1.00
N ASN A 151 17.17 13.04 2.18
CA ASN A 151 17.37 11.89 3.04
C ASN A 151 16.84 12.06 4.47
N SER A 152 16.35 13.24 4.88
CA SER A 152 15.88 13.45 6.27
C SER A 152 14.77 12.49 6.66
N LEU A 153 13.78 12.27 5.79
CA LEU A 153 12.67 11.35 6.05
C LEU A 153 13.14 9.90 6.14
N GLN A 154 13.99 9.45 5.21
CA GLN A 154 14.58 8.12 5.27
C GLN A 154 15.43 7.93 6.54
N THR A 155 16.23 8.91 6.91
CA THR A 155 17.08 8.88 8.11
C THR A 155 16.23 8.82 9.37
N ALA A 156 15.18 9.64 9.47
CA ALA A 156 14.23 9.64 10.57
C ALA A 156 13.51 8.29 10.68
N PHE A 157 13.12 7.71 9.54
CA PHE A 157 12.53 6.38 9.48
C PHE A 157 13.50 5.29 9.97
N ASP A 158 14.74 5.28 9.46
CA ASP A 158 15.73 4.29 9.85
C ASP A 158 16.13 4.42 11.32
N THR A 159 16.14 5.64 11.85
CA THR A 159 16.49 5.90 13.25
C THR A 159 15.36 5.56 14.21
N GLU A 160 14.13 5.98 13.93
CA GLU A 160 13.02 5.87 14.88
C GLU A 160 12.10 4.69 14.61
N ALA A 161 11.80 4.45 13.34
CA ALA A 161 10.82 3.46 12.93
C ALA A 161 11.38 2.04 13.03
N LYS A 162 12.67 1.85 12.69
CA LYS A 162 13.30 0.52 12.76
C LYS A 162 13.69 0.09 14.17
N LYS A 163 13.61 0.97 15.19
CA LYS A 163 13.79 0.57 16.60
C LYS A 163 12.85 -0.59 16.94
N LYS A 164 13.29 -1.55 17.74
CA LYS A 164 12.51 -2.75 18.09
C LYS A 164 11.34 -2.35 19.00
N TYR A 165 10.11 -2.42 18.49
CA TYR A 165 8.90 -2.02 19.21
C TYR A 165 8.30 -3.18 20.00
N ILE A 166 7.95 -2.93 21.26
CA ILE A 166 7.04 -3.78 22.03
C ILE A 166 5.64 -3.22 21.83
N SER A 167 4.77 -4.03 21.21
CA SER A 167 3.45 -3.58 20.78
C SER A 167 2.55 -3.23 21.97
N ASN A 168 2.18 -1.96 22.08
CA ASN A 168 0.87 -1.59 22.57
C ASN A 168 0.03 -1.12 21.37
N GLN A 169 -0.54 -2.12 20.68
CA GLN A 169 -1.64 -2.08 19.71
C GLN A 169 -1.67 -0.93 18.68
N ASN A 170 -1.40 -1.29 17.41
CA ASN A 170 -1.90 -0.65 16.19
C ASN A 170 -1.64 0.85 15.95
N GLN A 171 -0.93 1.58 16.81
CA GLN A 171 -0.67 3.00 16.57
C GLN A 171 0.40 3.20 15.47
N PRO A 172 0.16 4.08 14.49
CA PRO A 172 1.16 4.42 13.48
C PRO A 172 2.35 5.13 14.11
N VAL A 173 3.53 4.94 13.54
CA VAL A 173 4.64 5.90 13.73
C VAL A 173 4.33 7.12 12.86
N GLU A 174 4.14 8.29 13.49
CA GLU A 174 3.78 9.53 12.79
C GLU A 174 5.03 10.36 12.46
N PHE A 175 5.30 10.57 11.17
CA PHE A 175 6.32 11.49 10.67
C PHE A 175 5.68 12.82 10.30
N ARG A 176 5.91 13.85 11.11
CA ARG A 176 5.44 15.21 10.82
C ARG A 176 6.51 15.97 10.07
N CYS A 177 6.25 16.23 8.80
CA CYS A 177 7.23 16.73 7.85
C CYS A 177 7.08 18.25 7.67
N GLU A 178 8.22 18.93 7.54
CA GLU A 178 8.33 20.37 7.28
C GLU A 178 9.47 20.65 6.28
N GLY A 179 9.19 21.41 5.22
CA GLY A 179 10.15 21.69 4.15
C GLY A 179 10.37 20.51 3.19
N ASN A 180 11.53 20.46 2.52
CA ASN A 180 11.91 19.36 1.65
C ASN A 180 12.57 18.24 2.47
N VAL A 181 11.83 17.18 2.76
CA VAL A 181 12.28 16.10 3.66
C VAL A 181 12.75 14.86 2.92
N GLY A 182 12.67 14.86 1.58
CA GLY A 182 13.24 13.80 0.76
C GLY A 182 12.41 12.54 0.61
N SER A 183 13.08 11.46 0.22
CA SER A 183 12.44 10.20 -0.18
C SER A 183 12.20 9.27 1.01
N LEU A 184 11.31 8.30 0.84
CA LEU A 184 11.08 7.22 1.80
C LEU A 184 10.98 5.88 1.08
N VAL A 185 11.73 4.91 1.57
CA VAL A 185 11.62 3.49 1.23
C VAL A 185 11.33 2.73 2.52
N ALA A 186 10.12 2.19 2.61
CA ALA A 186 9.68 1.39 3.75
C ALA A 186 9.19 0.01 3.30
N ASP A 187 9.40 -0.98 4.15
CA ASP A 187 8.93 -2.35 3.97
C ASP A 187 8.05 -2.81 5.14
N GLY A 188 7.54 -4.05 5.03
CA GLY A 188 6.62 -4.63 6.00
C GLY A 188 7.21 -4.89 7.39
N SER A 189 8.49 -4.56 7.64
CA SER A 189 9.04 -4.53 9.00
C SER A 189 8.33 -3.51 9.89
N ILE A 190 7.64 -2.53 9.29
CA ILE A 190 6.85 -1.53 9.97
C ILE A 190 5.42 -1.55 9.40
N PRO A 191 4.47 -2.13 10.14
CA PRO A 191 3.15 -2.38 9.59
C PRO A 191 2.28 -1.12 9.50
N ASN A 192 2.56 -0.04 10.25
CA ASN A 192 1.71 1.15 10.27
C ASN A 192 2.52 2.45 10.32
N ILE A 193 2.40 3.25 9.27
CA ILE A 193 3.14 4.51 9.05
C ILE A 193 2.12 5.64 8.81
N LYS A 194 2.32 6.79 9.45
CA LYS A 194 1.59 8.01 9.13
C LYS A 194 2.57 9.10 8.72
N ILE A 195 2.34 9.76 7.59
CA ILE A 195 3.10 10.92 7.14
C ILE A 195 2.16 12.11 7.13
N THR A 196 2.47 13.13 7.93
CA THR A 196 1.66 14.33 8.06
C THR A 196 2.47 15.55 7.61
N GLY A 197 1.94 16.34 6.67
CA GLY A 197 2.48 17.66 6.36
C GLY A 197 2.03 18.69 7.40
N ILE A 198 2.97 19.43 8.00
CA ILE A 198 2.63 20.51 8.95
C ILE A 198 2.14 21.74 8.16
N SER A 199 1.06 22.39 8.62
CA SER A 199 0.48 23.58 7.99
C SER A 199 1.45 24.77 7.95
N GLY A 200 1.57 25.41 6.78
CA GLY A 200 2.36 26.62 6.52
C GLY A 200 2.30 27.01 5.04
N GLN A 201 2.96 28.11 4.62
CA GLN A 201 2.87 28.64 3.25
C GLN A 201 3.36 27.69 2.14
N TRP A 202 4.08 26.62 2.49
CA TRP A 202 4.62 25.63 1.57
C TRP A 202 4.61 24.26 2.27
N GLY A 203 3.61 23.41 1.96
CA GLY A 203 3.51 22.06 2.53
C GLY A 203 4.79 21.24 2.39
N ALA A 204 4.91 20.15 3.16
CA ALA A 204 6.13 19.34 3.14
C ALA A 204 6.33 18.72 1.76
N THR A 205 7.53 18.85 1.20
CA THR A 205 7.90 18.24 -0.07
C THR A 205 8.56 16.90 0.18
N LEU A 206 7.96 15.85 -0.37
CA LEU A 206 8.43 14.47 -0.37
C LEU A 206 9.05 14.15 -1.73
N GLY A 207 10.16 13.43 -1.71
CA GLY A 207 10.82 12.86 -2.89
C GLY A 207 10.08 11.65 -3.43
N THR A 208 10.82 10.58 -3.72
CA THR A 208 10.24 9.29 -4.14
C THR A 208 9.74 8.55 -2.91
N ILE A 209 8.54 7.97 -3.00
CA ILE A 209 7.94 7.18 -1.94
C ILE A 209 7.78 5.75 -2.44
N LYS A 210 8.34 4.79 -1.73
CA LYS A 210 8.21 3.36 -2.04
C LYS A 210 7.85 2.60 -0.77
N ILE A 211 6.64 2.05 -0.72
CA ILE A 211 6.11 1.38 0.48
C ILE A 211 5.67 -0.02 0.11
N THR A 212 6.20 -1.02 0.81
CA THR A 212 5.91 -2.43 0.54
C THR A 212 5.34 -3.12 1.78
N ASN A 213 4.18 -3.77 1.66
CA ASN A 213 3.56 -4.56 2.73
C ASN A 213 3.31 -3.78 4.04
N SER A 214 2.88 -2.51 3.94
CA SER A 214 2.59 -1.67 5.10
C SER A 214 1.21 -1.00 4.98
N ILE A 215 0.66 -0.59 6.12
CA ILE A 215 -0.43 0.37 6.22
C ILE A 215 0.21 1.76 6.23
N ILE A 216 -0.19 2.63 5.32
CA ILE A 216 0.29 4.01 5.27
C ILE A 216 -0.87 5.00 5.21
N THR A 217 -0.78 6.06 6.00
CA THR A 217 -1.67 7.22 5.92
C THR A 217 -0.88 8.46 5.51
N PHE A 218 -1.31 9.13 4.46
CA PHE A 218 -0.85 10.47 4.08
C PHE A 218 -1.88 11.49 4.57
N ASP A 219 -1.42 12.52 5.26
CA ASP A 219 -2.25 13.53 5.91
C ASP A 219 -1.63 14.93 5.78
N GLY A 220 -2.46 15.96 5.83
CA GLY A 220 -2.06 17.36 5.72
C GLY A 220 -1.54 17.76 4.34
N TRP A 221 -0.83 18.90 4.30
CA TRP A 221 -0.32 19.48 3.05
C TRP A 221 0.99 18.80 2.64
N LEU A 222 0.90 17.85 1.72
CA LEU A 222 2.03 17.09 1.20
C LEU A 222 2.21 17.33 -0.29
N LYS A 223 3.43 17.61 -0.71
CA LYS A 223 3.80 17.72 -2.11
C LYS A 223 4.75 16.60 -2.46
N VAL A 224 4.34 15.68 -3.32
CA VAL A 224 5.21 14.58 -3.77
C VAL A 224 5.81 14.96 -5.12
N VAL A 225 7.14 15.08 -5.18
CA VAL A 225 7.86 15.41 -6.42
C VAL A 225 8.46 14.18 -7.10
N GLY A 226 8.70 13.08 -6.37
CA GLY A 226 9.13 11.81 -6.94
C GLY A 226 7.96 10.87 -7.25
N ASN A 227 8.27 9.68 -7.76
CA ASN A 227 7.23 8.65 -7.95
C ASN A 227 6.74 8.11 -6.62
N MET A 228 5.50 7.63 -6.59
CA MET A 228 4.93 6.93 -5.46
C MET A 228 4.58 5.50 -5.87
N ASP A 229 5.31 4.52 -5.33
CA ASP A 229 5.11 3.09 -5.56
C ASP A 229 4.60 2.42 -4.29
N LEU A 230 3.35 1.98 -4.27
CA LEU A 230 2.73 1.28 -3.15
C LEU A 230 2.45 -0.17 -3.56
N ILE A 231 3.07 -1.13 -2.86
CA ILE A 231 3.10 -2.54 -3.25
C ILE A 231 2.64 -3.43 -2.10
N GLY A 232 1.55 -4.19 -2.27
CA GLY A 232 1.06 -5.09 -1.22
C GLY A 232 0.58 -4.36 0.04
N SER A 233 0.22 -3.08 -0.10
CA SER A 233 0.01 -2.16 1.01
C SER A 233 -1.48 -1.79 1.15
N TYR A 234 -1.84 -1.23 2.30
CA TYR A 234 -3.06 -0.43 2.44
C TYR A 234 -2.65 1.04 2.54
N ALA A 235 -3.25 1.91 1.74
CA ALA A 235 -2.93 3.33 1.73
C ALA A 235 -4.19 4.16 1.94
N ARG A 236 -4.09 5.20 2.78
CA ARG A 236 -5.15 6.18 2.98
C ARG A 236 -4.63 7.57 2.71
N PHE A 237 -5.30 8.30 1.83
CA PHE A 237 -5.05 9.72 1.60
C PHE A 237 -6.13 10.52 2.33
N SER A 238 -5.81 11.02 3.52
CA SER A 238 -6.75 11.64 4.48
C SER A 238 -6.99 13.13 4.22
N SER A 239 -8.20 13.61 4.53
CA SER A 239 -8.66 15.01 4.37
C SER A 239 -8.61 15.85 5.65
N THR A 240 -7.97 15.39 6.71
CA THR A 240 -8.07 15.95 8.07
C THR A 240 -7.60 17.42 8.27
N MET A 241 -7.27 18.16 7.20
CA MET A 241 -6.85 19.58 7.24
C MET A 241 -7.56 20.43 6.16
N GLU A 242 -8.01 21.63 6.55
CA GLU A 242 -8.92 22.56 5.85
C GLU A 242 -8.53 23.08 4.45
N ASN A 243 -7.50 22.55 3.78
CA ASN A 243 -7.23 22.90 2.38
C ASN A 243 -6.52 21.74 1.68
N HIS A 244 -7.24 21.13 0.75
CA HIS A 244 -7.06 19.76 0.30
C HIS A 244 -6.14 19.73 -0.91
N ASN A 245 -4.84 19.52 -0.71
CA ASN A 245 -3.97 19.31 -1.86
C ASN A 245 -2.78 18.44 -1.49
N ILE A 246 -2.85 17.16 -1.86
CA ILE A 246 -1.62 16.43 -2.17
C ILE A 246 -1.18 16.90 -3.56
N ALA A 247 -0.58 18.09 -3.60
CA ALA A 247 -0.18 18.74 -4.84
C ALA A 247 1.18 18.18 -5.29
N SER A 248 1.20 17.32 -6.29
CA SER A 248 2.46 17.06 -6.99
C SER A 248 2.84 18.25 -7.89
N THR A 249 4.13 18.56 -7.96
CA THR A 249 4.65 19.30 -9.10
C THR A 249 5.27 18.31 -10.06
N ALA A 250 4.69 18.23 -11.27
CA ALA A 250 5.30 17.83 -12.53
C ALA A 250 5.99 16.45 -12.67
N SER A 251 6.15 15.62 -11.64
CA SER A 251 6.89 14.36 -11.84
C SER A 251 6.41 13.13 -11.07
N SER A 252 5.37 13.21 -10.25
CA SER A 252 4.92 12.04 -9.49
C SER A 252 3.91 11.18 -10.26
N ARG A 253 4.38 10.00 -10.69
CA ARG A 253 3.53 8.87 -11.07
C ARG A 253 3.09 8.14 -9.80
N LEU A 254 1.81 7.77 -9.70
CA LEU A 254 1.29 6.88 -8.65
C LEU A 254 1.14 5.46 -9.20
N THR A 255 1.94 4.52 -8.69
CA THR A 255 1.87 3.10 -9.03
C THR A 255 1.31 2.31 -7.85
N LEU A 256 0.21 1.61 -8.07
CA LEU A 256 -0.45 0.73 -7.10
C LEU A 256 -0.34 -0.71 -7.59
N LYS A 257 0.27 -1.60 -6.78
CA LYS A 257 0.44 -3.02 -7.11
C LYS A 257 -0.03 -3.89 -5.96
N LYS A 258 -1.14 -4.61 -6.13
CA LYS A 258 -1.76 -5.41 -5.06
C LYS A 258 -2.07 -4.57 -3.83
N THR A 259 -2.56 -3.36 -4.04
CA THR A 259 -2.74 -2.35 -3.01
C THR A 259 -4.21 -2.00 -2.84
N LEU A 260 -4.64 -1.82 -1.59
CA LEU A 260 -5.94 -1.24 -1.24
C LEU A 260 -5.74 0.24 -0.94
N VAL A 261 -6.55 1.11 -1.53
CA VAL A 261 -6.40 2.56 -1.37
C VAL A 261 -7.74 3.19 -1.06
N ASP A 262 -7.80 3.97 0.01
CA ASP A 262 -8.91 4.88 0.30
C ASP A 262 -8.46 6.34 0.08
N ILE A 263 -9.22 7.06 -0.74
CA ILE A 263 -8.97 8.46 -1.10
C ILE A 263 -10.07 9.30 -0.47
N GLU A 264 -9.67 10.13 0.48
CA GLU A 264 -10.55 11.10 1.15
C GLU A 264 -10.17 12.54 0.82
N ALA A 265 -9.10 12.78 0.06
CA ALA A 265 -8.59 14.12 -0.26
C ALA A 265 -8.36 14.31 -1.76
N ASP A 266 -8.27 15.56 -2.19
CA ASP A 266 -7.90 15.91 -3.56
C ASP A 266 -6.46 15.47 -3.85
N LEU A 267 -6.30 14.83 -5.00
CA LEU A 267 -5.03 14.28 -5.45
C LEU A 267 -4.61 14.88 -6.78
N LYS A 268 -3.30 15.07 -6.96
CA LYS A 268 -2.72 15.49 -8.24
C LYS A 268 -1.51 14.62 -8.58
N PHE A 269 -1.52 13.97 -9.74
CA PHE A 269 -0.42 13.13 -10.24
C PHE A 269 -0.18 13.34 -11.74
N THR A 270 0.94 12.86 -12.26
CA THR A 270 1.21 12.87 -13.70
C THR A 270 0.57 11.68 -14.43
N GLN A 271 0.45 10.57 -13.72
CA GLN A 271 -0.15 9.32 -14.19
C GLN A 271 -0.52 8.47 -12.97
N MET A 272 -1.56 7.65 -13.11
CA MET A 272 -1.97 6.67 -12.12
C MET A 272 -2.03 5.27 -12.75
N ASP A 273 -1.32 4.30 -12.19
CA ASP A 273 -1.34 2.92 -12.66
C ASP A 273 -1.76 1.96 -11.56
N LEU A 274 -2.77 1.15 -11.85
CA LEU A 274 -3.33 0.16 -10.95
C LEU A 274 -3.11 -1.23 -11.52
N TYR A 275 -2.44 -2.07 -10.73
CA TYR A 275 -2.23 -3.48 -11.05
C TYR A 275 -2.74 -4.31 -9.88
N GLN A 276 -3.77 -5.13 -10.11
CA GLN A 276 -4.38 -5.97 -9.06
C GLN A 276 -4.77 -5.16 -7.80
N SER A 277 -5.20 -3.92 -7.96
CA SER A 277 -5.42 -2.97 -6.85
C SER A 277 -6.87 -2.52 -6.77
N LEU A 278 -7.30 -2.11 -5.58
CA LEU A 278 -8.62 -1.50 -5.34
C LEU A 278 -8.42 -0.06 -4.87
N VAL A 279 -9.09 0.88 -5.55
CA VAL A 279 -9.16 2.28 -5.15
C VAL A 279 -10.60 2.63 -4.83
N ASN A 280 -10.84 3.15 -3.62
CA ASN A 280 -12.12 3.72 -3.21
C ASN A 280 -11.95 5.21 -2.96
N VAL A 281 -12.69 6.04 -3.68
CA VAL A 281 -12.87 7.46 -3.34
C VAL A 281 -14.07 7.54 -2.41
N THR A 282 -13.83 7.86 -1.15
CA THR A 282 -14.83 7.81 -0.08
C THR A 282 -15.36 9.19 0.28
N GLU A 283 -14.55 10.24 0.12
CA GLU A 283 -14.98 11.61 0.38
C GLU A 283 -15.80 12.18 -0.79
N PRO A 284 -16.95 12.84 -0.52
CA PRO A 284 -17.69 13.57 -1.54
C PRO A 284 -16.90 14.76 -2.10
N ASN A 285 -17.17 15.15 -3.35
CA ASN A 285 -16.58 16.32 -4.02
C ASN A 285 -15.06 16.24 -4.21
N THR A 286 -14.43 15.08 -4.00
CA THR A 286 -13.01 14.88 -4.29
C THR A 286 -12.71 15.08 -5.77
N THR A 287 -11.64 15.81 -6.05
CA THR A 287 -11.05 15.96 -7.37
C THR A 287 -9.73 15.22 -7.46
N ILE A 288 -9.64 14.28 -8.41
CA ILE A 288 -8.38 13.63 -8.77
C ILE A 288 -7.92 14.21 -10.10
N THR A 289 -6.81 14.95 -10.06
CA THR A 289 -6.23 15.61 -11.22
C THR A 289 -5.07 14.79 -11.79
N ILE A 290 -5.11 14.49 -13.08
CA ILE A 290 -3.99 13.91 -13.82
C ILE A 290 -3.44 14.97 -14.77
N LEU A 291 -2.17 15.33 -14.59
CA LEU A 291 -1.44 16.34 -15.36
C LEU A 291 -0.07 15.78 -15.79
N PRO A 292 0.00 15.06 -16.93
CA PRO A 292 1.22 14.46 -17.43
C PRO A 292 2.26 15.54 -17.72
N THR A 293 3.52 15.12 -17.69
CA THR A 293 4.67 15.98 -18.00
C THR A 293 5.49 15.50 -19.19
N SER A 294 4.99 14.47 -19.85
CA SER A 294 5.43 14.02 -21.16
C SER A 294 4.23 13.38 -21.87
N SER A 295 4.26 13.34 -23.20
CA SER A 295 3.20 12.67 -23.95
C SER A 295 3.22 11.17 -23.64
N LEU A 296 2.03 10.63 -23.35
CA LEU A 296 1.81 9.21 -23.12
C LEU A 296 1.33 8.60 -24.44
N SER A 297 1.95 7.52 -24.91
CA SER A 297 1.60 6.88 -26.18
C SER A 297 1.09 5.45 -25.99
N GLY A 298 0.29 4.98 -26.96
CA GLY A 298 -0.25 3.63 -26.99
C GLY A 298 -1.17 3.31 -25.81
N ASP A 299 -0.88 2.19 -25.14
CA ASP A 299 -1.63 1.68 -23.98
C ASP A 299 -1.30 2.42 -22.66
N ASN A 300 -0.52 3.51 -22.73
CA ASN A 300 -0.27 4.36 -21.57
C ASN A 300 -1.38 5.42 -21.47
N GLY A 301 -2.29 5.20 -20.52
CA GLY A 301 -3.32 6.16 -20.18
C GLY A 301 -2.92 7.09 -19.04
N GLY A 302 -3.68 8.18 -18.86
CA GLY A 302 -3.57 9.00 -17.65
C GLY A 302 -3.91 8.19 -16.40
N ILE A 303 -4.95 7.36 -16.52
CA ILE A 303 -5.27 6.29 -15.58
C ILE A 303 -5.18 4.97 -16.35
N LYS A 304 -4.33 4.06 -15.88
CA LYS A 304 -4.17 2.71 -16.42
C LYS A 304 -4.56 1.67 -15.38
N MET A 305 -5.35 0.68 -15.77
CA MET A 305 -5.85 -0.37 -14.88
C MET A 305 -5.73 -1.75 -15.51
N SER A 306 -5.11 -2.69 -14.78
CA SER A 306 -5.07 -4.12 -15.13
C SER A 306 -5.47 -4.96 -13.91
N TYR A 307 -6.46 -5.86 -14.05
CA TYR A 307 -7.05 -6.64 -12.95
C TYR A 307 -7.44 -5.81 -11.72
N SER A 308 -7.86 -4.56 -11.92
CA SER A 308 -8.02 -3.59 -10.83
C SER A 308 -9.44 -3.05 -10.73
N SER A 309 -9.78 -2.48 -9.57
CA SER A 309 -11.08 -1.88 -9.30
C SER A 309 -10.93 -0.42 -8.88
N PHE A 310 -11.73 0.46 -9.45
CA PHE A 310 -11.78 1.89 -9.10
C PHE A 310 -13.24 2.30 -8.84
N ILE A 311 -13.55 2.71 -7.62
CA ILE A 311 -14.90 3.05 -7.18
C ILE A 311 -14.88 4.48 -6.64
N ALA A 312 -15.77 5.33 -7.15
CA ALA A 312 -15.87 6.73 -6.74
C ALA A 312 -17.29 7.15 -6.38
N GLN A 313 -17.40 8.23 -5.61
CA GLN A 313 -18.69 8.84 -5.25
C GLN A 313 -19.33 9.56 -6.44
N PRO A 314 -20.65 9.79 -6.43
CA PRO A 314 -21.36 10.55 -7.48
C PRO A 314 -20.91 11.99 -7.67
N THR A 315 -20.21 12.57 -6.69
CA THR A 315 -19.70 13.94 -6.77
C THR A 315 -18.20 14.00 -7.05
N THR A 316 -17.53 12.86 -7.22
CA THR A 316 -16.11 12.82 -7.57
C THR A 316 -15.88 13.35 -8.98
N THR A 317 -14.83 14.15 -9.15
CA THR A 317 -14.35 14.61 -10.46
C THR A 317 -13.00 13.99 -10.77
N LEU A 318 -12.89 13.27 -11.88
CA LEU A 318 -11.60 12.97 -12.50
C LEU A 318 -11.29 14.08 -13.51
N TYR A 319 -10.23 14.85 -13.28
CA TYR A 319 -9.83 15.92 -14.17
C TYR A 319 -8.49 15.61 -14.84
N LEU A 320 -8.54 15.25 -16.13
CA LEU A 320 -7.35 14.91 -16.91
C LEU A 320 -6.99 16.08 -17.82
N THR A 321 -5.94 16.81 -17.46
CA THR A 321 -5.60 18.12 -18.05
C THR A 321 -4.16 18.18 -18.51
N GLY A 322 -3.78 19.22 -19.24
CA GLY A 322 -2.41 19.53 -19.62
C GLY A 322 -2.20 19.69 -21.11
N THR A 323 -0.97 20.07 -21.47
CA THR A 323 -0.56 20.29 -22.86
C THR A 323 0.00 19.04 -23.54
N TYR A 324 0.33 17.99 -22.77
CA TYR A 324 0.88 16.75 -23.29
C TYR A 324 -0.22 15.82 -23.78
N THR A 325 0.10 15.06 -24.84
CA THR A 325 -0.85 14.19 -25.52
C THR A 325 -0.97 12.84 -24.83
N TYR A 326 -2.20 12.37 -24.64
CA TYR A 326 -2.51 11.04 -24.16
C TYR A 326 -2.75 10.08 -25.33
N GLY A 327 -2.32 8.83 -25.15
CA GLY A 327 -2.70 7.71 -26.03
C GLY A 327 -4.18 7.41 -25.80
N ASN A 328 -4.55 7.19 -24.55
CA ASN A 328 -5.93 7.15 -24.09
C ASN A 328 -6.01 7.93 -22.77
N ILE A 329 -7.14 8.54 -22.44
CA ILE A 329 -7.26 9.28 -21.17
C ILE A 329 -7.39 8.28 -20.01
N ILE A 330 -8.33 7.34 -20.13
CA ILE A 330 -8.51 6.19 -19.24
C ILE A 330 -8.37 4.90 -20.04
N PHE A 331 -7.54 3.99 -19.54
CA PHE A 331 -7.27 2.70 -20.16
C PHE A 331 -7.48 1.55 -19.16
N CYS A 332 -8.44 0.68 -19.45
CA CYS A 332 -8.79 -0.46 -18.61
C CYS A 332 -8.65 -1.77 -19.40
N GLU A 333 -7.93 -2.71 -18.83
CA GLU A 333 -7.69 -4.03 -19.40
C GLU A 333 -7.84 -5.15 -18.36
N ASP A 334 -7.82 -6.39 -18.83
CA ASP A 334 -7.74 -7.59 -18.00
C ASP A 334 -8.79 -7.65 -16.87
N ALA A 335 -10.07 -7.67 -17.25
CA ALA A 335 -11.22 -7.76 -16.34
C ALA A 335 -11.24 -6.69 -15.23
N SER A 336 -10.70 -5.50 -15.52
CA SER A 336 -10.76 -4.38 -14.58
C SER A 336 -12.19 -3.85 -14.44
N THR A 337 -12.52 -3.34 -13.25
CA THR A 337 -13.81 -2.71 -12.98
C THR A 337 -13.65 -1.23 -12.63
N MET A 338 -14.53 -0.38 -13.15
CA MET A 338 -14.54 1.05 -12.82
C MET A 338 -15.98 1.51 -12.59
N SER A 339 -16.23 2.23 -11.50
CA SER A 339 -17.53 2.83 -11.19
C SER A 339 -17.33 4.29 -10.80
N ILE A 340 -17.59 5.20 -11.73
CA ILE A 340 -17.44 6.64 -11.54
C ILE A 340 -18.76 7.32 -11.92
N PRO A 341 -19.75 7.32 -11.02
CA PRO A 341 -21.03 8.01 -11.26
C PRO A 341 -20.91 9.53 -11.37
N GLY A 342 -19.77 10.10 -10.93
CA GLY A 342 -19.47 11.53 -11.03
C GLY A 342 -19.05 11.98 -12.42
N THR A 343 -18.06 12.88 -12.49
CA THR A 343 -17.67 13.56 -13.73
C THR A 343 -16.26 13.19 -14.15
N ILE A 344 -16.09 12.80 -15.42
CA ILE A 344 -14.81 12.73 -16.10
C ILE A 344 -14.69 13.99 -16.94
N ARG A 345 -13.78 14.87 -16.56
CA ARG A 345 -13.48 16.12 -17.26
C ARG A 345 -12.11 16.03 -17.91
N THR A 346 -11.97 16.50 -19.14
CA THR A 346 -10.67 16.59 -19.77
C THR A 346 -10.56 17.78 -20.71
N ASP A 347 -9.45 18.49 -20.68
CA ASP A 347 -9.07 19.50 -21.68
C ASP A 347 -7.77 19.14 -22.43
N ALA A 348 -7.27 17.93 -22.17
CA ALA A 348 -5.97 17.51 -22.65
C ALA A 348 -6.04 16.92 -24.05
N PRO A 349 -4.97 17.07 -24.86
CA PRO A 349 -4.87 16.39 -26.14
C PRO A 349 -4.91 14.87 -25.99
N CYS A 350 -5.71 14.18 -26.80
CA CYS A 350 -5.80 12.73 -26.83
C CYS A 350 -5.80 12.22 -28.28
N THR A 351 -5.08 11.13 -28.55
CA THR A 351 -4.99 10.51 -29.88
C THR A 351 -5.85 9.26 -30.03
N GLY A 352 -6.23 8.60 -28.93
CA GLY A 352 -7.07 7.41 -28.93
C GLY A 352 -8.46 7.73 -28.39
N ALA A 353 -8.81 7.14 -27.26
CA ALA A 353 -10.11 7.31 -26.62
C ALA A 353 -10.05 8.14 -25.33
N ILE A 354 -11.16 8.79 -24.96
CA ILE A 354 -11.32 9.24 -23.57
C ILE A 354 -11.38 8.01 -22.66
N ILE A 355 -12.17 7.00 -23.03
CA ILE A 355 -12.23 5.74 -22.29
C ILE A 355 -12.03 4.58 -23.27
N LEU A 356 -10.99 3.77 -23.00
CA LEU A 356 -10.73 2.51 -23.67
C LEU A 356 -10.87 1.35 -22.67
N ALA A 357 -11.77 0.42 -22.95
CA ALA A 357 -11.95 -0.82 -22.17
C ALA A 357 -11.66 -2.05 -23.05
N ARG A 358 -10.88 -3.00 -22.53
CA ARG A 358 -10.57 -4.28 -23.21
C ARG A 358 -10.62 -5.49 -22.29
N GLN A 359 -10.65 -6.68 -22.89
CA GLN A 359 -10.47 -7.98 -22.22
C GLN A 359 -11.38 -8.18 -21.01
N ALA A 360 -12.69 -8.19 -21.26
CA ALA A 360 -13.73 -8.38 -20.23
C ALA A 360 -13.78 -7.32 -19.10
N SER A 361 -13.12 -6.17 -19.28
CA SER A 361 -13.25 -5.05 -18.33
C SER A 361 -14.69 -4.51 -18.31
N ASN A 362 -15.18 -4.11 -17.15
CA ASN A 362 -16.55 -3.60 -16.95
C ASN A 362 -16.54 -2.22 -16.29
N LEU A 363 -16.96 -1.20 -17.03
CA LEU A 363 -16.93 0.19 -16.59
C LEU A 363 -18.34 0.75 -16.51
N SER A 364 -18.63 1.53 -15.46
CA SER A 364 -19.83 2.34 -15.29
C SER A 364 -19.43 3.79 -15.03
N VAL A 365 -19.77 4.70 -15.94
CA VAL A 365 -19.32 6.09 -15.92
C VAL A 365 -20.48 7.07 -16.03
N GLY A 366 -20.40 8.16 -15.27
CA GLY A 366 -21.37 9.24 -15.23
C GLY A 366 -21.13 10.25 -16.34
N ASN A 367 -20.95 11.52 -15.98
CA ASN A 367 -20.80 12.61 -16.94
C ASN A 367 -19.43 12.58 -17.60
N ILE A 368 -19.36 12.89 -18.89
CA ILE A 368 -18.11 13.07 -19.63
C ILE A 368 -18.12 14.43 -20.29
N ILE A 369 -17.15 15.28 -19.92
CA ILE A 369 -17.02 16.64 -20.44
C ILE A 369 -15.61 16.79 -21.02
N GLN A 370 -15.54 16.97 -22.34
CA GLN A 370 -14.31 17.31 -23.03
C GLN A 370 -14.34 18.80 -23.40
N GLU A 371 -13.31 19.50 -22.94
CA GLU A 371 -13.05 20.91 -23.17
C GLU A 371 -11.81 21.07 -24.08
N GLY A 372 -11.64 22.25 -24.65
CA GLY A 372 -10.49 22.55 -25.51
C GLY A 372 -10.64 22.09 -26.98
N THR A 373 -9.55 22.24 -27.72
CA THR A 373 -9.52 22.15 -29.19
C THR A 373 -8.78 20.92 -29.72
N ASN A 374 -8.33 20.04 -28.84
CA ASN A 374 -7.66 18.80 -29.23
C ASN A 374 -8.62 17.64 -29.01
N TYR A 375 -8.95 16.96 -30.10
CA TYR A 375 -10.07 16.04 -30.12
C TYR A 375 -9.59 14.58 -30.14
N PRO A 376 -10.07 13.73 -29.20
CA PRO A 376 -9.82 12.29 -29.27
C PRO A 376 -10.41 11.69 -30.55
N ARG A 377 -9.93 10.49 -30.91
CA ARG A 377 -10.58 9.69 -31.96
C ARG A 377 -11.91 9.13 -31.48
N TYR A 378 -11.96 8.69 -30.22
CA TYR A 378 -13.14 8.07 -29.61
C TYR A 378 -13.51 8.73 -28.28
N VAL A 379 -14.81 8.84 -27.99
CA VAL A 379 -15.24 9.11 -26.61
C VAL A 379 -15.20 7.80 -25.82
N LEU A 380 -15.94 6.79 -26.28
CA LEU A 380 -15.98 5.46 -25.68
C LEU A 380 -15.52 4.41 -26.70
N TYR A 381 -14.55 3.59 -26.31
CA TYR A 381 -14.06 2.49 -27.12
C TYR A 381 -14.01 1.18 -26.32
N ALA A 382 -14.81 0.19 -26.73
CA ALA A 382 -14.86 -1.12 -26.11
C ALA A 382 -14.29 -2.21 -27.06
N LEU A 383 -13.48 -3.11 -26.50
CA LEU A 383 -12.77 -4.18 -27.21
C LEU A 383 -12.90 -5.51 -26.46
N THR A 384 -12.86 -6.64 -27.18
CA THR A 384 -12.57 -7.98 -26.61
C THR A 384 -13.40 -8.28 -25.36
N SER A 385 -14.72 -8.37 -25.51
CA SER A 385 -15.65 -8.67 -24.41
C SER A 385 -15.78 -7.61 -23.31
N ALA A 386 -15.18 -6.43 -23.45
CA ALA A 386 -15.36 -5.34 -22.49
C ALA A 386 -16.78 -4.76 -22.53
N GLN A 387 -17.22 -4.21 -21.40
CA GLN A 387 -18.51 -3.56 -21.23
C GLN A 387 -18.31 -2.14 -20.70
N ILE A 388 -18.97 -1.15 -21.33
CA ILE A 388 -19.01 0.23 -20.85
C ILE A 388 -20.47 0.65 -20.68
N HIS A 389 -20.85 1.06 -19.48
CA HIS A 389 -22.15 1.61 -19.13
C HIS A 389 -22.00 3.12 -18.88
N HIS A 390 -22.65 3.94 -19.68
CA HIS A 390 -22.69 5.38 -19.47
C HIS A 390 -24.05 5.81 -18.93
N THR A 391 -24.09 6.53 -17.81
CA THR A 391 -25.32 6.89 -17.08
C THR A 391 -25.55 8.40 -16.95
N GLY A 392 -24.57 9.26 -17.29
CA GLY A 392 -24.66 10.71 -17.18
C GLY A 392 -25.03 11.41 -18.49
N TYR A 393 -24.38 12.52 -18.80
CA TYR A 393 -24.42 13.15 -20.13
C TYR A 393 -23.00 13.28 -20.71
N ILE A 394 -22.90 13.36 -22.03
CA ILE A 394 -21.64 13.56 -22.75
C ILE A 394 -21.67 14.92 -23.45
N GLN A 395 -20.62 15.71 -23.24
CA GLN A 395 -20.30 16.89 -24.04
C GLN A 395 -18.88 16.71 -24.55
N ALA A 396 -18.72 16.31 -25.80
CA ALA A 396 -17.41 16.04 -26.35
C ALA A 396 -17.33 16.30 -27.85
N SER A 397 -16.11 16.53 -28.32
CA SER A 397 -15.79 16.60 -29.74
C SER A 397 -14.76 15.53 -30.09
N VAL A 398 -14.89 14.93 -31.26
CA VAL A 398 -13.94 13.95 -31.81
C VAL A 398 -13.32 14.48 -33.10
N GLY A 399 -12.09 14.07 -33.42
CA GLY A 399 -11.36 14.60 -34.57
C GLY A 399 -10.39 13.61 -35.16
N ARG A 400 -10.03 13.84 -36.43
CA ARG A 400 -9.15 12.92 -37.16
C ARG A 400 -7.76 12.92 -36.57
N THR A 401 -7.20 11.73 -36.42
CA THR A 401 -5.83 11.52 -36.01
C THR A 401 -4.90 11.48 -37.22
N SER A 402 -3.60 11.71 -37.00
CA SER A 402 -2.58 11.74 -38.05
C SER A 402 -2.43 10.43 -38.83
N ASP A 403 -2.93 9.31 -38.30
CA ASP A 403 -2.92 8.00 -38.94
C ASP A 403 -4.09 7.76 -39.92
N GLY A 404 -4.93 8.78 -40.15
CA GLY A 404 -5.97 8.76 -41.18
C GLY A 404 -7.25 8.00 -40.80
N LEU A 405 -7.29 7.38 -39.62
CA LEU A 405 -8.46 6.66 -39.12
C LEU A 405 -9.63 7.61 -38.80
N GLU A 406 -10.85 7.13 -39.02
CA GLU A 406 -12.07 7.91 -38.84
C GLU A 406 -12.38 8.14 -37.36
N PRO A 407 -12.71 9.38 -36.94
CA PRO A 407 -13.17 9.66 -35.59
C PRO A 407 -14.60 9.19 -35.38
N MET A 408 -14.91 8.61 -34.22
CA MET A 408 -16.24 8.12 -33.91
C MET A 408 -16.59 8.50 -32.48
N GLY A 409 -17.83 8.87 -32.20
CA GLY A 409 -18.23 9.06 -30.80
C GLY A 409 -18.05 7.77 -30.01
N PHE A 410 -18.61 6.67 -30.53
CA PHE A 410 -18.60 5.36 -29.87
C PHE A 410 -18.15 4.27 -30.82
N ASN A 411 -17.28 3.38 -30.34
CA ASN A 411 -16.85 2.21 -31.09
C ASN A 411 -16.89 0.95 -30.21
N SER A 412 -17.57 -0.10 -30.66
CA SER A 412 -17.69 -1.39 -29.97
C SER A 412 -17.30 -2.49 -30.95
N VAL A 413 -16.35 -3.35 -30.60
CA VAL A 413 -15.86 -4.41 -31.49
C VAL A 413 -15.97 -5.79 -30.89
N ILE A 414 -16.02 -6.82 -31.76
CA ILE A 414 -16.05 -8.27 -31.49
C ILE A 414 -16.23 -8.64 -30.01
N GLY A 415 -17.49 -8.90 -29.64
CA GLY A 415 -17.90 -9.38 -28.33
C GLY A 415 -18.00 -8.31 -27.24
N SER A 416 -17.59 -7.06 -27.47
CA SER A 416 -17.74 -5.95 -26.51
C SER A 416 -19.14 -5.34 -26.54
N GLN A 417 -19.48 -4.56 -25.52
CA GLN A 417 -20.77 -3.89 -25.42
C GLN A 417 -20.63 -2.46 -24.87
N ILE A 418 -21.36 -1.51 -25.46
CA ILE A 418 -21.53 -0.16 -24.91
C ILE A 418 -23.02 0.05 -24.61
N PHE A 419 -23.35 0.41 -23.38
CA PHE A 419 -24.69 0.72 -22.91
C PHE A 419 -24.80 2.21 -22.61
N LEU A 420 -25.68 2.88 -23.33
CA LEU A 420 -25.94 4.31 -23.24
C LEU A 420 -27.28 4.53 -22.53
N ARG A 421 -27.22 5.01 -21.29
CA ARG A 421 -28.35 5.17 -20.36
C ARG A 421 -28.41 6.56 -19.73
N GLY A 422 -27.93 7.56 -20.46
CA GLY A 422 -27.77 8.91 -19.94
C GLY A 422 -29.06 9.58 -19.44
N THR A 423 -28.96 10.41 -18.41
CA THR A 423 -30.11 11.13 -17.83
C THR A 423 -30.31 12.54 -18.39
N GLY A 424 -29.45 12.99 -19.31
CA GLY A 424 -29.51 14.30 -19.94
C GLY A 424 -29.12 14.29 -21.42
N PRO A 425 -29.26 15.43 -22.13
CA PRO A 425 -28.89 15.55 -23.52
C PRO A 425 -27.37 15.43 -23.67
N SER A 426 -26.94 14.47 -24.46
CA SER A 426 -25.55 14.27 -24.85
C SER A 426 -25.32 14.83 -26.24
N VAL A 427 -24.23 15.56 -26.42
CA VAL A 427 -23.81 16.13 -27.70
C VAL A 427 -22.39 15.67 -27.98
N ILE A 428 -22.22 15.00 -29.12
CA ILE A 428 -20.93 14.59 -29.64
C ILE A 428 -20.76 15.25 -31.00
N THR A 429 -19.69 16.03 -31.17
CA THR A 429 -19.43 16.79 -32.39
C THR A 429 -18.21 16.23 -33.12
N ASN A 430 -18.31 15.98 -34.41
CA ASN A 430 -17.13 15.78 -35.25
C ASN A 430 -16.52 17.14 -35.58
N ALA A 431 -15.31 17.40 -35.09
CA ALA A 431 -14.63 18.68 -35.27
C ALA A 431 -13.97 18.86 -36.65
N ASN A 432 -13.98 17.83 -37.51
CA ASN A 432 -13.44 17.93 -38.86
C ASN A 432 -14.30 18.88 -39.71
N SER A 433 -13.69 19.67 -40.60
CA SER A 433 -14.42 20.58 -41.49
C SER A 433 -15.36 19.88 -42.46
N THR A 434 -15.08 18.62 -42.78
CA THR A 434 -15.92 17.74 -43.58
C THR A 434 -16.34 16.51 -42.77
N PRO A 435 -17.65 16.21 -42.68
CA PRO A 435 -18.17 14.91 -42.27
C PRO A 435 -17.42 13.82 -43.03
N THR A 436 -16.83 12.89 -42.29
CA THR A 436 -16.02 11.79 -42.85
C THR A 436 -16.21 10.50 -42.06
N SER A 437 -17.20 10.44 -41.17
CA SER A 437 -17.25 9.38 -40.17
C SER A 437 -18.63 9.13 -39.57
N ASN A 438 -18.71 8.08 -38.76
CA ASN A 438 -19.93 7.61 -38.12
C ASN A 438 -19.94 7.96 -36.63
N GLY A 439 -21.10 8.36 -36.12
CA GLY A 439 -21.30 8.71 -34.70
C GLY A 439 -21.10 7.52 -33.78
N ALA A 440 -21.80 6.42 -34.04
CA ALA A 440 -21.67 5.15 -33.32
C ALA A 440 -21.37 3.99 -34.28
N ASN A 441 -20.39 3.15 -33.94
CA ASN A 441 -19.99 2.00 -34.75
C ASN A 441 -19.91 0.70 -33.95
N ALA A 442 -20.71 -0.27 -34.36
CA ALA A 442 -20.74 -1.61 -33.80
C ALA A 442 -20.12 -2.59 -34.82
N ALA A 443 -18.85 -2.96 -34.64
CA ALA A 443 -18.10 -3.85 -35.52
C ALA A 443 -17.88 -5.24 -34.87
N GLY A 444 -18.92 -6.07 -34.89
CA GLY A 444 -18.95 -7.37 -34.18
C GLY A 444 -19.19 -7.26 -32.66
N GLY A 445 -19.33 -6.05 -32.12
CA GLY A 445 -19.80 -5.80 -30.75
C GLY A 445 -21.20 -5.19 -30.75
N ASP A 446 -21.72 -4.88 -29.56
CA ASP A 446 -23.03 -4.25 -29.40
C ASP A 446 -22.92 -2.80 -28.93
N ILE A 447 -23.84 -1.95 -29.39
CA ILE A 447 -24.13 -0.65 -28.81
C ILE A 447 -25.63 -0.57 -28.53
N LYS A 448 -26.00 -0.30 -27.27
CA LYS A 448 -27.38 -0.30 -26.79
C LYS A 448 -27.71 1.04 -26.16
N VAL A 449 -28.66 1.76 -26.74
CA VAL A 449 -29.19 3.03 -26.20
C VAL A 449 -30.54 2.70 -25.58
N SER A 450 -30.62 2.65 -24.24
CA SER A 450 -31.67 1.90 -23.54
C SER A 450 -32.44 2.69 -22.47
N SER A 451 -32.58 4.01 -22.61
CA SER A 451 -33.34 4.85 -21.67
C SER A 451 -34.23 5.84 -22.41
N ASP A 452 -35.54 5.79 -22.15
CA ASP A 452 -36.55 6.57 -22.88
C ASP A 452 -36.32 8.10 -22.83
N SER A 453 -35.55 8.58 -21.85
CA SER A 453 -35.18 9.99 -21.70
C SER A 453 -33.81 10.36 -22.28
N SER A 454 -32.97 9.39 -22.65
CA SER A 454 -31.65 9.66 -23.20
C SER A 454 -31.75 10.25 -24.61
N ILE A 455 -31.08 11.39 -24.82
CA ILE A 455 -30.92 12.00 -26.14
C ILE A 455 -29.43 12.04 -26.44
N TYR A 456 -29.02 11.44 -27.55
CA TYR A 456 -27.66 11.57 -28.08
C TYR A 456 -27.71 12.23 -29.45
N THR A 457 -27.13 13.42 -29.53
CA THR A 457 -26.96 14.19 -30.77
C THR A 457 -25.56 13.97 -31.30
N PHE A 458 -25.47 13.57 -32.55
CA PHE A 458 -24.21 13.44 -33.28
C PHE A 458 -24.13 14.55 -34.33
N ASP A 459 -23.40 15.62 -34.01
CA ASP A 459 -23.21 16.78 -34.88
C ASP A 459 -22.05 16.55 -35.85
N ASN A 460 -22.25 16.92 -37.12
CA ASN A 460 -21.25 16.91 -38.18
C ASN A 460 -20.68 15.53 -38.56
N PHE A 461 -21.46 14.46 -38.35
CA PHE A 461 -21.17 13.11 -38.84
C PHE A 461 -21.87 12.81 -40.17
N ASP A 462 -21.33 11.88 -40.97
CA ASP A 462 -22.01 11.39 -42.20
C ASP A 462 -23.21 10.52 -41.84
N TYR A 463 -23.03 9.66 -40.84
CA TYR A 463 -24.06 8.77 -40.33
C TYR A 463 -24.05 8.77 -38.80
N THR A 464 -25.24 8.78 -38.21
CA THR A 464 -25.39 8.66 -36.76
C THR A 464 -24.92 7.28 -36.27
N MET A 465 -25.14 6.24 -37.07
CA MET A 465 -24.96 4.84 -36.70
C MET A 465 -24.42 4.00 -37.85
N LYS A 466 -23.57 3.02 -37.53
CA LYS A 466 -23.05 2.01 -38.45
C LYS A 466 -22.88 0.67 -37.75
N SER A 467 -23.41 -0.39 -38.36
CA SER A 467 -23.18 -1.78 -37.94
C SER A 467 -22.38 -2.52 -39.01
N LEU A 468 -21.42 -3.33 -38.59
CA LEU A 468 -20.60 -4.17 -39.46
C LEU A 468 -20.22 -5.47 -38.77
N MET A 469 -19.82 -6.48 -39.55
CA MET A 469 -19.22 -7.72 -39.05
C MET A 469 -20.08 -8.45 -37.99
N GLY A 470 -21.41 -8.38 -38.12
CA GLY A 470 -22.35 -8.98 -37.16
C GLY A 470 -22.50 -8.21 -35.84
N GLY A 471 -22.01 -6.96 -35.78
CA GLY A 471 -22.31 -6.06 -34.68
C GLY A 471 -23.80 -5.72 -34.62
N GLN A 472 -24.23 -5.15 -33.50
CA GLN A 472 -25.64 -4.85 -33.28
C GLN A 472 -25.81 -3.47 -32.64
N LEU A 473 -26.68 -2.66 -33.24
CA LEU A 473 -27.11 -1.39 -32.69
C LEU A 473 -28.57 -1.49 -32.26
N PHE A 474 -28.82 -1.30 -30.98
CA PHE A 474 -30.17 -1.29 -30.42
C PHE A 474 -30.50 0.09 -29.86
N THR A 475 -31.64 0.64 -30.26
CA THR A 475 -32.09 1.94 -29.77
C THR A 475 -33.51 1.83 -29.23
N GLN A 476 -33.68 2.06 -27.94
CA GLN A 476 -34.97 2.32 -27.29
C GLN A 476 -35.17 3.82 -27.03
N SER A 477 -34.13 4.62 -27.30
CA SER A 477 -34.06 6.05 -27.03
C SER A 477 -33.93 6.87 -28.31
N LYS A 478 -33.85 8.19 -28.14
CA LYS A 478 -33.70 9.15 -29.24
C LYS A 478 -32.23 9.33 -29.62
N LEU A 479 -31.89 8.93 -30.84
CA LEU A 479 -30.67 9.35 -31.52
C LEU A 479 -30.99 10.44 -32.53
N ILE A 480 -30.22 11.51 -32.52
CA ILE A 480 -30.42 12.68 -33.38
C ILE A 480 -29.20 12.84 -34.28
N GLN A 481 -29.42 12.84 -35.59
CA GLN A 481 -28.46 13.38 -36.54
C GLN A 481 -28.49 14.91 -36.40
N GLY A 482 -27.37 15.46 -35.96
CA GLY A 482 -27.19 16.88 -35.74
C GLY A 482 -26.98 17.67 -37.02
N ALA A 483 -26.53 18.93 -36.90
CA ALA A 483 -26.19 19.74 -38.07
C ALA A 483 -25.00 19.12 -38.82
N SER A 484 -25.08 19.01 -40.15
CA SER A 484 -23.99 18.48 -41.00
C SER A 484 -23.58 19.53 -42.02
N THR A 485 -22.28 19.74 -42.24
CA THR A 485 -21.78 20.64 -43.29
C THR A 485 -21.74 19.97 -44.67
N SER A 486 -22.02 18.67 -44.76
CA SER A 486 -22.01 17.92 -46.02
C SER A 486 -23.42 17.76 -46.61
N ASN A 487 -23.51 17.83 -47.94
CA ASN A 487 -24.74 17.56 -48.70
C ASN A 487 -25.07 16.05 -48.82
N HIS A 488 -24.36 15.17 -48.10
CA HIS A 488 -24.44 13.72 -48.28
C HIS A 488 -25.53 13.03 -47.44
N SER A 489 -26.17 13.73 -46.49
CA SER A 489 -27.26 13.13 -45.73
C SER A 489 -28.57 13.16 -46.53
N ASN A 490 -28.83 12.11 -47.32
CA ASN A 490 -30.19 11.77 -47.80
C ASN A 490 -31.14 11.38 -46.63
N ILE A 491 -30.66 11.43 -45.39
CA ILE A 491 -31.46 11.34 -44.16
C ILE A 491 -31.76 12.79 -43.74
N PRO A 492 -33.02 13.25 -43.83
CA PRO A 492 -33.38 14.59 -43.38
C PRO A 492 -32.94 14.82 -41.92
N GLN A 493 -32.62 16.08 -41.56
CA GLN A 493 -32.60 16.49 -40.15
C GLN A 493 -33.93 16.03 -39.51
N GLY A 494 -33.84 15.04 -38.63
CA GLY A 494 -35.02 14.29 -38.24
C GLY A 494 -34.68 13.25 -37.20
N ASN A 495 -35.65 12.99 -36.33
CA ASN A 495 -35.53 11.96 -35.32
C ASN A 495 -35.54 10.60 -36.03
N LEU A 496 -34.50 9.79 -35.87
CA LEU A 496 -34.61 8.36 -36.05
C LEU A 496 -35.46 7.84 -34.89
N TYR A 497 -36.79 7.89 -35.05
CA TYR A 497 -37.73 7.23 -34.16
C TYR A 497 -37.66 5.73 -34.42
N SER A 498 -36.66 5.10 -33.83
CA SER A 498 -36.71 3.68 -33.60
C SER A 498 -37.75 3.43 -32.51
N SER A 499 -38.98 3.04 -32.87
CA SER A 499 -39.86 2.38 -31.92
C SER A 499 -39.16 1.15 -31.35
N ASN A 500 -39.40 0.81 -30.09
CA ASN A 500 -38.86 -0.38 -29.41
C ASN A 500 -38.54 -1.54 -30.37
N GLY A 501 -37.24 -1.84 -30.55
CA GLY A 501 -36.78 -3.01 -31.28
C GLY A 501 -36.27 -2.78 -32.72
N CYS A 502 -36.00 -1.56 -33.17
CA CYS A 502 -35.23 -1.41 -34.41
C CYS A 502 -33.76 -1.77 -34.15
N ALA A 503 -33.32 -2.85 -34.79
CA ALA A 503 -31.91 -3.20 -34.91
C ALA A 503 -31.41 -2.71 -36.27
N VAL A 504 -30.36 -1.89 -36.26
CA VAL A 504 -29.54 -1.69 -37.46
C VAL A 504 -28.52 -2.83 -37.44
N PHE A 505 -28.71 -3.80 -38.33
CA PHE A 505 -27.81 -4.93 -38.51
C PHE A 505 -26.68 -4.60 -39.47
#